data_AF-B9RGC4-F1
#
_entry.id   AF-B9RGC4-F1
#
_cell.length_a   1.000
_cell.length_b   1.000
_cell.length_c   1.000
_cell.angle_alpha   90.00
_cell.angle_beta   90.00
_cell.angle_gamma   90.00
#
_symmetry.space_group_name_H-M   'P 1'
#
loop_
_entity.id
_entity.type
_entity.pdbx_description
1 polymer ?
#
loop_
_entity_poly.entity_id
_entity_poly.type
_entity_poly.pdbx_seq_one_letter_code
_entity_poly.pdbx_strand_id
1 'polypeptide(L)'
;MEKAEKGKWKRKKKEGDNCRINNLDDGCLMHIFSFLSPIPDRYNTALVCHRWHFLACHPRLWLRVDRSIKDTSQPGVFPSIEMAVSAARPGDTILISAGGSHLASNIQINKPLCLIGGGELPDETMLLCSRGSDSALEFLSTCKLANLTVKAELGCCLLHRSGKLTIDSCVLQCESDPLDYLSCPIVSTAGKHEVLSAPMKTNGDSVTVSQTRIEGGAKAVLTNGDLVLQRVRVIYSRTYVYFWFDVGHK
;
A
#
# COMPACT_ATOMS: atom_id res chain seq x y z
N MET A 1 27.45 -29.08 -65.94
CA MET A 1 26.22 -28.36 -65.58
C MET A 1 25.21 -29.41 -65.14
N GLU A 2 25.05 -29.63 -63.84
CA GLU A 2 23.90 -30.40 -63.33
C GLU A 2 23.69 -29.99 -61.88
N LYS A 3 22.56 -29.30 -61.62
CA LYS A 3 22.22 -28.73 -60.31
C LYS A 3 21.49 -29.79 -59.49
N ALA A 4 21.99 -30.05 -58.29
CA ALA A 4 21.33 -30.89 -57.30
C ALA A 4 20.02 -30.25 -56.78
N GLU A 5 18.90 -30.97 -56.92
CA GLU A 5 17.62 -30.64 -56.30
C GLU A 5 17.68 -30.91 -54.78
N LYS A 6 17.46 -29.86 -53.99
CA LYS A 6 17.25 -29.98 -52.53
C LYS A 6 15.75 -30.13 -52.24
N GLY A 7 15.32 -31.35 -51.93
CA GLY A 7 13.98 -31.64 -51.42
C GLY A 7 13.70 -30.89 -50.10
N LYS A 8 12.71 -29.99 -50.11
CA LYS A 8 12.23 -29.29 -48.91
C LYS A 8 11.18 -30.16 -48.21
N TRP A 9 11.55 -30.82 -47.11
CA TRP A 9 10.59 -31.39 -46.17
C TRP A 9 9.82 -30.27 -45.46
N LYS A 10 8.54 -30.09 -45.83
CA LYS A 10 7.60 -29.26 -45.07
C LYS A 10 7.24 -29.97 -43.77
N ARG A 11 7.80 -29.51 -42.64
CA ARG A 11 7.32 -29.86 -41.30
C ARG A 11 5.87 -29.38 -41.16
N LYS A 12 4.92 -30.31 -41.22
CA LYS A 12 3.51 -30.10 -40.88
C LYS A 12 3.46 -29.77 -39.38
N LYS A 13 3.24 -28.50 -39.04
CA LYS A 13 3.03 -28.06 -37.65
C LYS A 13 1.69 -28.67 -37.23
N LYS A 14 1.72 -29.71 -36.39
CA LYS A 14 0.53 -30.16 -35.65
C LYS A 14 0.14 -28.98 -34.77
N GLU A 15 -0.98 -28.32 -35.09
CA GLU A 15 -1.70 -27.51 -34.10
C GLU A 15 -2.09 -28.46 -32.98
N GLY A 16 -1.29 -28.45 -31.92
CA GLY A 16 -1.69 -29.02 -30.65
C GLY A 16 -2.92 -28.27 -30.21
N ASP A 17 -3.96 -29.04 -29.90
CA ASP A 17 -5.20 -28.65 -29.28
C ASP A 17 -4.90 -27.81 -28.03
N ASN A 18 -4.77 -26.49 -28.23
CA ASN A 18 -4.42 -25.55 -27.19
C ASN A 18 -5.65 -25.41 -26.30
N CYS A 19 -5.52 -25.87 -25.06
CA CYS A 19 -6.58 -25.91 -24.05
C CYS A 19 -7.49 -24.67 -24.09
N ARG A 20 -8.76 -24.88 -24.44
CA ARG A 20 -9.81 -23.85 -24.57
C ARG A 20 -10.07 -23.03 -23.28
N ILE A 21 -9.54 -23.47 -22.14
CA ILE A 21 -9.60 -22.74 -20.86
C ILE A 21 -8.86 -21.38 -20.94
N ASN A 22 -7.89 -21.24 -21.84
CA ASN A 22 -7.17 -19.98 -22.05
C ASN A 22 -7.87 -19.01 -23.02
N ASN A 23 -9.03 -19.37 -23.60
CA ASN A 23 -9.73 -18.55 -24.59
C ASN A 23 -10.74 -17.55 -24.00
N LEU A 24 -10.96 -17.54 -22.69
CA LEU A 24 -11.74 -16.47 -22.04
C LEU A 24 -11.07 -15.12 -22.33
N ASP A 25 -11.83 -14.10 -22.68
CA ASP A 25 -11.28 -12.75 -22.84
C ASP A 25 -10.90 -12.13 -21.50
N ASP A 26 -9.97 -11.17 -21.53
CA ASP A 26 -9.47 -10.50 -20.33
C ASP A 26 -10.58 -9.72 -19.60
N GLY A 27 -11.59 -9.21 -20.33
CA GLY A 27 -12.72 -8.47 -19.76
C GLY A 27 -13.61 -9.36 -18.91
N CYS A 28 -13.99 -10.53 -19.41
CA CYS A 28 -14.76 -11.52 -18.68
C CYS A 28 -13.99 -12.06 -17.47
N LEU A 29 -12.70 -12.34 -17.62
CA LEU A 29 -11.90 -12.82 -16.50
C LEU A 29 -11.78 -11.77 -15.39
N MET A 30 -11.60 -10.50 -15.77
CA MET A 30 -11.63 -9.37 -14.85
C MET A 30 -12.98 -9.21 -14.14
N HIS A 31 -14.09 -9.42 -14.86
CA HIS A 31 -15.42 -9.38 -14.28
C HIS A 31 -15.63 -10.51 -13.27
N ILE A 32 -15.11 -11.71 -13.53
CA ILE A 32 -15.13 -12.81 -12.55
C ILE A 32 -14.31 -12.42 -11.31
N PHE A 33 -13.11 -11.86 -11.50
CA PHE A 33 -12.22 -11.47 -10.40
C PHE A 33 -12.77 -10.33 -9.52
N SER A 34 -13.70 -9.52 -10.02
CA SER A 34 -14.34 -8.47 -9.21
C SER A 34 -15.26 -9.04 -8.13
N PHE A 35 -15.88 -10.20 -8.36
CA PHE A 35 -16.70 -10.89 -7.37
C PHE A 35 -15.88 -11.61 -6.29
N LEU A 36 -14.62 -11.94 -6.59
CA LEU A 36 -13.74 -12.63 -5.65
C LEU A 36 -13.30 -11.71 -4.50
N SER A 37 -13.08 -12.30 -3.32
CA SER A 37 -12.41 -11.63 -2.22
C SER A 37 -10.92 -11.40 -2.55
N PRO A 38 -10.30 -10.27 -2.15
CA PRO A 38 -8.88 -10.03 -2.42
C PRO A 38 -7.99 -11.11 -1.83
N ILE A 39 -8.30 -11.50 -0.58
CA ILE A 39 -7.70 -12.64 0.09
C ILE A 39 -8.83 -13.53 0.63
N PRO A 40 -8.77 -14.86 0.43
CA PRO A 40 -7.70 -15.60 -0.25
C PRO A 40 -7.91 -15.77 -1.76
N ASP A 41 -9.12 -15.53 -2.28
CA ASP A 41 -9.52 -16.04 -3.59
C ASP A 41 -8.74 -15.40 -4.74
N ARG A 42 -8.70 -14.06 -4.79
CA ARG A 42 -7.99 -13.32 -5.84
C ARG A 42 -6.47 -13.49 -5.73
N TYR A 43 -5.95 -13.62 -4.52
CA TYR A 43 -4.55 -14.01 -4.31
C TYR A 43 -4.25 -15.38 -4.92
N ASN A 44 -5.11 -16.38 -4.67
CA ASN A 44 -4.95 -17.72 -5.24
C ASN A 44 -5.08 -17.71 -6.78
N THR A 45 -6.00 -16.91 -7.35
CA THR A 45 -6.09 -16.79 -8.81
C THR A 45 -4.83 -16.17 -9.42
N ALA A 46 -4.19 -15.23 -8.73
CA ALA A 46 -2.93 -14.63 -9.17
C ALA A 46 -1.77 -15.63 -9.25
N LEU A 47 -1.82 -16.75 -8.50
CA LEU A 47 -0.77 -17.78 -8.51
C LEU A 47 -0.85 -18.74 -9.70
N VAL A 48 -1.97 -18.75 -10.44
CA VAL A 48 -2.21 -19.74 -11.50
C VAL A 48 -1.27 -19.55 -12.69
N CYS A 49 -1.18 -18.33 -13.22
CA CYS A 49 -0.28 -17.98 -14.32
C CYS A 49 -0.03 -16.47 -14.40
N HIS A 50 0.96 -16.05 -15.18
CA HIS A 50 1.33 -14.63 -15.34
C HIS A 50 0.17 -13.76 -15.83
N ARG A 51 -0.67 -14.29 -16.75
CA ARG A 51 -1.84 -13.55 -17.26
C ARG A 51 -2.88 -13.31 -16.17
N TRP A 52 -3.16 -14.32 -15.36
CA TRP A 52 -4.12 -14.20 -14.26
C TRP A 52 -3.59 -13.30 -13.16
N HIS A 53 -2.29 -13.38 -12.85
CA HIS A 53 -1.62 -12.44 -11.94
C HIS A 53 -1.84 -10.99 -12.36
N PHE A 54 -1.58 -10.67 -13.63
CA PHE A 54 -1.75 -9.30 -14.15
C PHE A 54 -3.19 -8.79 -14.00
N LEU A 55 -4.18 -9.63 -14.30
CA LEU A 55 -5.59 -9.25 -14.24
C LEU A 55 -6.11 -9.20 -12.79
N ALA A 56 -5.73 -10.16 -11.95
CA ALA A 56 -6.08 -10.18 -10.52
C ALA A 56 -5.54 -8.94 -9.78
N CYS A 57 -4.40 -8.39 -10.20
CA CYS A 57 -3.82 -7.18 -9.61
C CYS A 57 -4.23 -5.87 -10.33
N HIS A 58 -5.10 -5.93 -11.33
CA HIS A 58 -5.38 -4.78 -12.19
C HIS A 58 -6.05 -3.62 -11.42
N PRO A 59 -5.64 -2.33 -11.66
CA PRO A 59 -6.17 -1.15 -10.97
C PRO A 59 -7.68 -0.86 -11.10
N ARG A 60 -8.42 -1.67 -11.86
CA ARG A 60 -9.89 -1.56 -11.99
C ARG A 60 -10.61 -2.27 -10.84
N LEU A 61 -9.90 -3.14 -10.13
CA LEU A 61 -10.42 -3.88 -8.97
C LEU A 61 -10.13 -3.18 -7.64
N TRP A 62 -9.42 -2.05 -7.68
CA TRP A 62 -9.05 -1.26 -6.50
C TRP A 62 -10.17 -0.30 -6.13
N LEU A 63 -10.29 -0.03 -4.83
CA LEU A 63 -11.18 1.01 -4.34
C LEU A 63 -10.56 2.37 -4.61
N ARG A 64 -11.37 3.38 -4.90
CA ARG A 64 -10.90 4.73 -5.20
C ARG A 64 -11.46 5.71 -4.20
N VAL A 65 -10.62 6.62 -3.72
CA VAL A 65 -11.04 7.77 -2.93
C VAL A 65 -10.98 8.99 -3.82
N ASP A 66 -12.12 9.65 -4.02
CA ASP A 66 -12.21 10.88 -4.79
C ASP A 66 -13.18 11.87 -4.14
N ARG A 67 -12.61 12.95 -3.61
CA ARG A 67 -13.35 14.03 -2.94
C ARG A 67 -14.27 14.82 -3.85
N SER A 68 -14.04 14.79 -5.16
CA SER A 68 -14.82 15.57 -6.13
C SER A 68 -16.21 14.98 -6.37
N ILE A 69 -16.39 13.71 -6.01
CA ILE A 69 -17.60 12.95 -6.24
C ILE A 69 -18.56 13.17 -5.08
N LYS A 70 -19.69 13.82 -5.38
CA LYS A 70 -20.81 13.98 -4.45
C LYS A 70 -21.80 12.81 -4.51
N ASP A 71 -21.80 12.07 -5.62
CA ASP A 71 -22.74 10.98 -5.88
C ASP A 71 -22.03 9.62 -5.94
N THR A 72 -22.38 8.70 -5.04
CA THR A 72 -21.86 7.32 -4.94
C THR A 72 -22.28 6.38 -6.08
N SER A 73 -22.57 6.91 -7.27
CA SER A 73 -23.14 6.15 -8.38
C SER A 73 -22.19 5.09 -8.95
N GLN A 74 -20.87 5.23 -8.74
CA GLN A 74 -19.89 4.24 -9.17
C GLN A 74 -19.50 3.30 -8.02
N PRO A 75 -19.71 1.97 -8.17
CA PRO A 75 -19.31 1.01 -7.16
C PRO A 75 -17.79 1.03 -6.96
N GLY A 76 -17.36 1.07 -5.70
CA GLY A 76 -15.93 1.08 -5.34
C GLY A 76 -15.28 2.46 -5.32
N VAL A 77 -16.05 3.55 -5.47
CA VAL A 77 -15.56 4.92 -5.33
C VAL A 77 -16.17 5.58 -4.09
N PHE A 78 -15.34 6.19 -3.25
CA PHE A 78 -15.71 6.77 -1.96
C PHE A 78 -15.24 8.22 -1.86
N PRO A 79 -16.01 9.11 -1.21
CA PRO A 79 -15.62 10.51 -1.06
C PRO A 79 -14.62 10.76 0.07
N SER A 80 -14.40 9.79 0.98
CA SER A 80 -13.44 9.89 2.07
C SER A 80 -12.67 8.59 2.28
N ILE A 81 -11.47 8.71 2.86
CA ILE A 81 -10.60 7.59 3.18
C ILE A 81 -11.24 6.69 4.24
N GLU A 82 -11.87 7.28 5.25
CA GLU A 82 -12.58 6.54 6.31
C GLU A 82 -13.66 5.62 5.74
N MET A 83 -14.45 6.09 4.78
CA MET A 83 -15.46 5.27 4.14
C MET A 83 -14.86 4.17 3.26
N ALA A 84 -13.78 4.47 2.53
CA ALA A 84 -13.07 3.46 1.75
C ALA A 84 -12.46 2.38 2.64
N VAL A 85 -11.80 2.77 3.75
CA VAL A 85 -11.25 1.85 4.73
C VAL A 85 -12.36 1.02 5.36
N SER A 86 -13.51 1.62 5.70
CA SER A 86 -14.65 0.90 6.26
C SER A 86 -15.20 -0.16 5.29
N ALA A 87 -15.39 0.20 4.03
CA ALA A 87 -15.92 -0.68 2.99
C ALA A 87 -14.92 -1.73 2.48
N ALA A 88 -13.61 -1.50 2.66
CA ALA A 88 -12.57 -2.40 2.16
C ALA A 88 -12.63 -3.80 2.76
N ARG A 89 -12.23 -4.81 2.00
CA ARG A 89 -12.02 -6.17 2.48
C ARG A 89 -10.54 -6.40 2.77
N PRO A 90 -10.19 -7.37 3.64
CA PRO A 90 -8.79 -7.74 3.84
C PRO A 90 -8.08 -8.03 2.52
N GLY A 91 -6.96 -7.35 2.30
CA GLY A 91 -6.14 -7.42 1.09
C GLY A 91 -6.53 -6.43 -0.02
N ASP A 92 -7.54 -5.58 0.17
CA ASP A 92 -7.88 -4.56 -0.81
C ASP A 92 -6.80 -3.47 -0.93
N THR A 93 -6.71 -2.92 -2.13
CA THR A 93 -5.92 -1.73 -2.43
C THR A 93 -6.86 -0.54 -2.58
N ILE A 94 -6.55 0.55 -1.89
CA ILE A 94 -7.25 1.83 -1.95
C ILE A 94 -6.33 2.83 -2.67
N LEU A 95 -6.79 3.31 -3.81
CA LEU A 95 -6.14 4.36 -4.60
C LEU A 95 -6.73 5.72 -4.24
N ILE A 96 -5.91 6.64 -3.77
CA ILE A 96 -6.34 7.97 -3.36
C ILE A 96 -6.14 8.94 -4.53
N SER A 97 -7.18 9.65 -4.94
CA SER A 97 -7.08 10.57 -6.09
C SER A 97 -6.08 11.70 -5.84
N ALA A 98 -5.32 12.02 -6.88
CA ALA A 98 -4.39 13.14 -6.89
C ALA A 98 -5.10 14.49 -6.99
N GLY A 99 -4.38 15.58 -6.68
CA GLY A 99 -4.85 16.94 -6.93
C GLY A 99 -5.62 17.57 -5.76
N GLY A 100 -5.44 17.06 -4.54
CA GLY A 100 -6.02 17.70 -3.36
C GLY A 100 -5.55 17.11 -2.03
N SER A 101 -5.88 17.81 -0.96
CA SER A 101 -5.71 17.33 0.40
C SER A 101 -6.96 16.55 0.84
N HIS A 102 -6.76 15.38 1.41
CA HIS A 102 -7.78 14.53 2.03
C HIS A 102 -7.63 14.62 3.54
N LEU A 103 -8.72 14.85 4.26
CA LEU A 103 -8.68 14.87 5.72
C LEU A 103 -8.49 13.44 6.24
N ALA A 104 -7.51 13.24 7.12
CA ALA A 104 -7.26 11.98 7.79
C ALA A 104 -6.93 12.23 9.27
N SER A 105 -7.89 11.90 10.14
CA SER A 105 -7.80 12.10 11.58
C SER A 105 -8.17 10.81 12.29
N ASN A 106 -7.21 10.19 12.96
CA ASN A 106 -7.39 8.95 13.74
C ASN A 106 -8.04 7.80 12.95
N ILE A 107 -7.72 7.65 11.67
CA ILE A 107 -8.29 6.56 10.85
C ILE A 107 -7.67 5.23 11.29
N GLN A 108 -8.50 4.33 11.81
CA GLN A 108 -8.08 3.02 12.29
C GLN A 108 -8.14 1.96 11.20
N ILE A 109 -7.00 1.31 10.93
CA ILE A 109 -6.87 0.25 9.93
C ILE A 109 -6.60 -1.08 10.65
N ASN A 110 -7.68 -1.83 10.85
CA ASN A 110 -7.68 -3.11 11.58
C ASN A 110 -7.64 -4.35 10.66
N LYS A 111 -7.56 -4.16 9.35
CA LYS A 111 -7.49 -5.22 8.35
C LYS A 111 -6.37 -4.92 7.37
N PRO A 112 -5.73 -5.95 6.79
CA PRO A 112 -4.58 -5.72 5.94
C PRO A 112 -4.98 -4.98 4.67
N LEU A 113 -4.38 -3.82 4.42
CA LEU A 113 -4.72 -2.94 3.28
C LEU A 113 -3.48 -2.35 2.63
N CYS A 114 -3.63 -1.99 1.35
CA CYS A 114 -2.63 -1.22 0.61
C CYS A 114 -3.20 0.16 0.27
N LEU A 115 -2.61 1.22 0.80
CA LEU A 115 -2.95 2.61 0.48
C LEU A 115 -1.92 3.16 -0.51
N ILE A 116 -2.40 3.64 -1.66
CA ILE A 116 -1.53 4.16 -2.73
C ILE A 116 -2.05 5.53 -3.14
N GLY A 117 -1.18 6.54 -3.19
CA GLY A 117 -1.52 7.82 -3.80
C GLY A 117 -1.49 7.73 -5.32
N GLY A 118 -2.51 8.31 -5.97
CA GLY A 118 -2.73 8.24 -7.41
C GLY A 118 -1.98 9.30 -8.22
N GLY A 119 -1.16 10.14 -7.57
CA GLY A 119 -0.31 11.13 -8.23
C GLY A 119 0.90 10.50 -8.92
N GLU A 120 1.53 11.24 -9.84
CA GLU A 120 2.84 10.86 -10.37
C GLU A 120 3.94 11.06 -9.30
N LEU A 121 3.73 12.06 -8.45
CA LEU A 121 4.58 12.37 -7.29
C LEU A 121 3.77 12.23 -5.99
N PRO A 122 4.42 11.88 -4.86
CA PRO A 122 3.74 11.75 -3.57
C PRO A 122 3.11 13.06 -3.11
N ASP A 123 3.68 14.21 -3.49
CA ASP A 123 3.20 15.54 -3.13
C ASP A 123 1.84 15.91 -3.75
N GLU A 124 1.44 15.23 -4.82
CA GLU A 124 0.15 15.45 -5.46
C GLU A 124 -1.01 14.81 -4.70
N THR A 125 -0.71 13.87 -3.79
CA THR A 125 -1.71 13.19 -2.96
C THR A 125 -1.39 13.42 -1.49
N MET A 126 -2.07 14.39 -0.87
CA MET A 126 -1.81 14.79 0.51
C MET A 126 -2.89 14.33 1.47
N LEU A 127 -2.49 13.74 2.58
CA LEU A 127 -3.32 13.46 3.74
C LEU A 127 -3.03 14.53 4.80
N LEU A 128 -4.05 15.28 5.19
CA LEU A 128 -3.93 16.32 6.21
C LEU A 128 -4.56 15.83 7.51
N CYS A 129 -3.77 15.83 8.57
CA CYS A 129 -4.20 15.57 9.93
C CYS A 129 -4.22 16.88 10.71
N SER A 130 -5.42 17.36 11.02
CA SER A 130 -5.65 18.62 11.74
C SER A 130 -5.30 18.52 13.23
N ARG A 131 -5.02 19.67 13.86
CA ARG A 131 -4.83 19.78 15.31
C ARG A 131 -5.93 19.08 16.12
N GLY A 132 -5.53 18.40 17.19
CA GLY A 132 -6.43 17.68 18.12
C GLY A 132 -6.59 16.19 17.84
N SER A 133 -5.94 15.67 16.79
CA SER A 133 -5.85 14.24 16.48
C SER A 133 -4.52 13.67 17.02
N ASP A 134 -4.52 12.44 17.51
CA ASP A 134 -3.28 11.80 18.00
C ASP A 134 -2.38 11.36 16.83
N SER A 135 -3.02 10.87 15.76
CA SER A 135 -2.35 10.35 14.57
C SER A 135 -3.23 10.51 13.33
N ALA A 136 -2.62 10.67 12.14
CA ALA A 136 -3.39 10.66 10.89
C ALA A 136 -3.97 9.27 10.60
N LEU A 137 -3.10 8.25 10.65
CA LEU A 137 -3.43 6.85 10.40
C LEU A 137 -2.91 5.96 11.52
N GLU A 138 -3.78 5.10 12.04
CA GLU A 138 -3.48 4.12 13.08
C GLU A 138 -3.56 2.69 12.52
N PHE A 139 -2.45 1.96 12.59
CA PHE A 139 -2.32 0.61 12.03
C PHE A 139 -2.38 -0.44 13.12
N LEU A 140 -3.43 -1.27 13.08
CA LEU A 140 -3.59 -2.45 13.93
C LEU A 140 -3.42 -3.76 13.13
N SER A 141 -2.95 -3.67 11.89
CA SER A 141 -2.78 -4.82 11.00
C SER A 141 -1.71 -4.56 9.94
N THR A 142 -1.34 -5.59 9.18
CA THR A 142 -0.31 -5.49 8.14
C THR A 142 -0.75 -4.60 6.99
N CYS A 143 -0.10 -3.46 6.80
CA CYS A 143 -0.49 -2.48 5.80
C CYS A 143 0.70 -1.98 4.98
N LYS A 144 0.43 -1.58 3.74
CA LYS A 144 1.39 -0.89 2.88
C LYS A 144 0.89 0.51 2.56
N LEU A 145 1.78 1.49 2.65
CA LEU A 145 1.59 2.86 2.19
C LEU A 145 2.58 3.14 1.08
N ALA A 146 2.11 3.70 -0.01
CA ALA A 146 2.97 4.09 -1.10
C ALA A 146 2.54 5.41 -1.76
N ASN A 147 3.54 6.18 -2.22
CA ASN A 147 3.36 7.31 -3.13
C ASN A 147 2.34 8.36 -2.63
N LEU A 148 2.41 8.71 -1.36
CA LEU A 148 1.52 9.72 -0.77
C LEU A 148 2.27 10.56 0.26
N THR A 149 1.77 11.76 0.49
CA THR A 149 2.25 12.68 1.52
C THR A 149 1.30 12.67 2.70
N VAL A 150 1.81 12.50 3.93
CA VAL A 150 1.05 12.64 5.17
C VAL A 150 1.59 13.84 5.93
N LYS A 151 0.75 14.87 6.07
CA LYS A 151 1.05 16.07 6.84
C LYS A 151 0.27 16.07 8.16
N ALA A 152 0.97 16.16 9.28
CA ALA A 152 0.37 16.30 10.60
C ALA A 152 0.68 17.67 11.19
N GLU A 153 -0.35 18.41 11.60
CA GLU A 153 -0.19 19.72 12.26
C GLU A 153 0.21 19.56 13.74
N LEU A 154 -0.41 18.60 14.44
CA LEU A 154 -0.10 18.24 15.82
C LEU A 154 -0.32 16.73 15.98
N GLY A 155 0.65 16.02 16.54
CA GLY A 155 0.63 14.55 16.66
C GLY A 155 1.63 13.85 15.75
N CYS A 156 1.35 12.58 15.42
CA CYS A 156 2.18 11.76 14.52
C CYS A 156 1.52 11.52 13.17
N CYS A 157 2.30 11.33 12.11
CA CYS A 157 1.74 10.98 10.80
C CYS A 157 1.20 9.55 10.83
N LEU A 158 1.99 8.62 11.36
CA LEU A 158 1.68 7.19 11.35
C LEU A 158 1.88 6.60 12.74
N LEU A 159 0.83 5.95 13.26
CA LEU A 159 0.86 5.20 14.52
C LEU A 159 0.77 3.70 14.25
N HIS A 160 1.83 2.96 14.52
CA HIS A 160 1.90 1.52 14.32
C HIS A 160 1.74 0.75 15.64
N ARG A 161 0.65 -0.01 15.77
CA ARG A 161 0.34 -0.83 16.97
C ARG A 161 0.56 -2.33 16.77
N SER A 162 0.34 -2.86 15.57
CA SER A 162 0.51 -4.30 15.31
C SER A 162 0.60 -4.61 13.82
N GLY A 163 1.26 -5.73 13.50
CA GLY A 163 1.47 -6.23 12.16
C GLY A 163 2.74 -5.70 11.51
N LYS A 164 2.75 -5.73 10.17
CA LYS A 164 3.86 -5.20 9.37
C LYS A 164 3.43 -3.95 8.63
N LEU A 165 4.11 -2.84 8.88
CA LEU A 165 3.87 -1.59 8.18
C LEU A 165 4.98 -1.34 7.16
N THR A 166 4.63 -1.28 5.89
CA THR A 166 5.56 -0.93 4.81
C THR A 166 5.26 0.46 4.29
N ILE A 167 6.24 1.36 4.36
CA ILE A 167 6.13 2.75 3.89
C ILE A 167 7.13 2.92 2.75
N ASP A 168 6.64 3.23 1.57
CA ASP A 168 7.45 3.25 0.36
C ASP A 168 7.20 4.50 -0.48
N SER A 169 8.26 5.24 -0.82
CA SER A 169 8.15 6.44 -1.65
C SER A 169 7.14 7.48 -1.12
N CYS A 170 7.04 7.63 0.20
CA CYS A 170 6.14 8.58 0.85
C CYS A 170 6.85 9.87 1.26
N VAL A 171 6.07 10.89 1.62
CA VAL A 171 6.55 12.03 2.41
C VAL A 171 5.80 12.08 3.72
N LEU A 172 6.53 12.15 4.83
CA LEU A 172 5.95 12.38 6.15
C LEU A 172 6.40 13.74 6.64
N GLN A 173 5.45 14.63 6.86
CA GLN A 173 5.71 16.00 7.26
C GLN A 173 5.00 16.30 8.59
N CYS A 174 5.77 16.61 9.62
CA CYS A 174 5.24 17.24 10.82
C CYS A 174 5.41 18.75 10.69
N GLU A 175 4.33 19.50 10.86
CA GLU A 175 4.40 20.97 10.82
C GLU A 175 5.21 21.50 12.00
N SER A 176 5.94 22.60 11.77
CA SER A 176 6.75 23.25 12.78
C SER A 176 5.86 24.06 13.72
N ASP A 177 5.60 23.51 14.90
CA ASP A 177 4.83 24.12 15.98
C ASP A 177 5.74 24.31 17.21
N PRO A 178 5.53 25.29 18.10
CA PRO A 178 6.28 25.40 19.37
C PRO A 178 6.32 24.10 20.22
N LEU A 179 5.46 23.11 19.93
CA LEU A 179 5.46 21.77 20.50
C LEU A 179 6.22 20.71 19.67
N ASP A 180 7.12 21.10 18.76
CA ASP A 180 7.89 20.22 17.87
C ASP A 180 8.66 19.09 18.58
N TYR A 181 8.96 19.26 19.88
CA TYR A 181 9.59 18.23 20.69
C TYR A 181 8.68 17.01 20.94
N LEU A 182 7.37 17.13 20.70
CA LEU A 182 6.37 16.08 20.85
C LEU A 182 5.98 15.43 19.52
N SER A 183 6.28 16.06 18.38
CA SER A 183 5.93 15.51 17.08
C SER A 183 6.99 14.52 16.60
N CYS A 184 6.54 13.32 16.25
CA CYS A 184 7.35 12.26 15.65
C CYS A 184 6.54 11.73 14.46
N PRO A 185 7.06 11.78 13.22
CA PRO A 185 6.32 11.35 12.05
C PRO A 185 5.85 9.89 12.13
N ILE A 186 6.71 9.00 12.63
CA ILE A 186 6.38 7.59 12.82
C ILE A 186 6.49 7.26 14.31
N VAL A 187 5.42 6.74 14.88
CA VAL A 187 5.40 6.20 16.25
C VAL A 187 5.03 4.73 16.18
N SER A 188 5.86 3.85 16.74
CA SER A 188 5.52 2.44 16.89
C SER A 188 5.41 2.06 18.36
N THR A 189 4.22 1.61 18.75
CA THR A 189 3.89 1.10 20.08
C THR A 189 3.65 -0.41 20.11
N ALA A 190 3.94 -1.09 19.00
CA ALA A 190 3.81 -2.52 18.89
C ALA A 190 4.74 -3.24 19.89
N GLY A 191 4.25 -4.32 20.50
CA GLY A 191 4.94 -5.02 21.59
C GLY A 191 4.46 -4.71 23.02
N LYS A 192 3.41 -3.88 23.23
CA LYS A 192 2.84 -3.61 24.57
C LYS A 192 1.43 -4.15 24.83
N HIS A 193 0.79 -4.81 23.87
CA HIS A 193 -0.56 -5.32 24.06
C HIS A 193 -0.58 -6.85 24.20
N GLU A 194 -0.66 -7.32 25.45
CA GLU A 194 -1.31 -8.59 25.75
C GLU A 194 -2.78 -8.47 25.34
N VAL A 195 -3.11 -8.75 24.08
CA VAL A 195 -4.50 -9.09 23.71
C VAL A 195 -4.48 -10.51 23.20
N LEU A 196 -5.08 -11.39 24.01
CA LEU A 196 -5.45 -12.78 23.77
C LEU A 196 -5.96 -13.01 22.33
N SER A 197 -5.03 -13.21 21.38
CA SER A 197 -5.37 -13.47 19.97
C SER A 197 -4.42 -14.56 19.45
N ALA A 198 -4.91 -15.80 19.47
CA ALA A 198 -4.45 -17.05 18.84
C ALA A 198 -2.95 -17.26 18.48
N PRO A 199 -2.38 -18.46 18.72
CA PRO A 199 -1.00 -18.79 18.39
C PRO A 199 -0.87 -19.12 16.90
N MET A 200 -1.10 -18.15 16.03
CA MET A 200 -0.55 -18.23 14.67
C MET A 200 0.82 -17.57 14.72
N LYS A 201 1.84 -18.25 14.14
CA LYS A 201 3.20 -17.74 13.97
C LYS A 201 3.16 -16.44 13.15
N THR A 202 2.81 -15.33 13.78
CA THR A 202 2.89 -14.00 13.18
C THR A 202 4.34 -13.60 13.27
N ASN A 203 4.97 -13.60 12.10
CA ASN A 203 6.25 -12.97 11.87
C ASN A 203 6.17 -11.56 12.50
N GLY A 204 7.03 -11.27 13.48
CA GLY A 204 6.82 -10.22 14.49
C GLY A 204 6.53 -8.82 13.94
N ASP A 205 6.04 -7.95 14.83
CA ASP A 205 5.70 -6.57 14.50
C ASP A 205 6.90 -5.83 13.93
N SER A 206 6.72 -5.15 12.80
CA SER A 206 7.82 -4.46 12.13
C SER A 206 7.36 -3.29 11.27
N VAL A 207 8.17 -2.24 11.20
CA VAL A 207 7.98 -1.12 10.26
C VAL A 207 9.15 -1.08 9.30
N THR A 208 8.90 -1.10 8.00
CA THR A 208 9.93 -1.01 6.96
C THR A 208 9.72 0.26 6.16
N VAL A 209 10.74 1.10 6.08
CA VAL A 209 10.70 2.38 5.38
C VAL A 209 11.68 2.33 4.21
N SER A 210 11.20 2.70 3.02
CA SER A 210 12.01 2.79 1.80
C SER A 210 11.69 4.07 1.03
N GLN A 211 12.73 4.69 0.46
CA GLN A 211 12.59 5.85 -0.45
C GLN A 211 11.72 6.99 0.12
N THR A 212 11.66 7.14 1.44
CA THR A 212 10.70 8.04 2.09
C THR A 212 11.38 9.32 2.55
N ARG A 213 10.75 10.47 2.30
CA ARG A 213 11.18 11.77 2.85
C ARG A 213 10.52 11.97 4.20
N ILE A 214 11.30 12.38 5.19
CA ILE A 214 10.80 12.65 6.54
C ILE A 214 11.25 14.06 6.91
N GLU A 215 10.28 14.94 7.15
CA GLU A 215 10.48 16.37 7.38
C GLU A 215 9.75 16.81 8.65
N GLY A 216 10.44 17.60 9.48
CA GLY A 216 9.89 18.07 10.76
C GLY A 216 9.88 17.03 11.89
N GLY A 217 9.45 17.49 13.07
CA GLY A 217 9.47 16.71 14.31
C GLY A 217 10.84 16.57 14.96
N ALA A 218 10.87 16.26 16.25
CA ALA A 218 12.13 16.11 16.99
C ALA A 218 12.88 14.81 16.68
N LYS A 219 12.16 13.75 16.28
CA LYS A 219 12.73 12.47 15.86
C LYS A 219 11.92 11.92 14.70
N ALA A 220 12.60 11.30 13.74
CA ALA A 220 11.95 10.66 12.58
C ALA A 220 11.07 9.47 12.99
N VAL A 221 11.51 8.70 13.98
CA VAL A 221 10.82 7.51 14.50
C VAL A 221 10.91 7.48 16.01
N LEU A 222 9.79 7.18 16.65
CA LEU A 222 9.72 6.86 18.07
C LEU A 222 9.25 5.42 18.24
N THR A 223 10.06 4.59 18.91
CA THR A 223 9.68 3.22 19.26
C THR A 223 9.42 3.10 20.76
N ASN A 224 8.49 2.20 21.11
CA ASN A 224 8.19 1.82 22.49
C ASN A 224 8.43 0.31 22.65
N GLY A 225 9.01 -0.12 23.77
CA GLY A 225 9.31 -1.53 24.03
C GLY A 225 10.59 -2.03 23.34
N ASP A 226 10.56 -3.28 22.86
CA ASP A 226 11.73 -4.01 22.34
C ASP A 226 12.03 -3.75 20.86
N LEU A 227 11.27 -2.87 20.21
CA LEU A 227 11.47 -2.51 18.82
C LEU A 227 12.69 -1.60 18.65
N VAL A 228 13.63 -2.05 17.81
CA VAL A 228 14.89 -1.38 17.56
C VAL A 228 14.98 -0.97 16.10
N LEU A 229 15.47 0.26 15.90
CA LEU A 229 15.80 0.79 14.58
C LEU A 229 17.07 0.10 14.06
N GLN A 230 16.98 -0.49 12.87
CA GLN A 230 18.05 -1.27 12.23
C GLN A 230 18.11 -0.99 10.72
N ARG A 231 19.23 -1.38 10.10
CA ARG A 231 19.46 -1.28 8.64
C ARG A 231 19.23 0.14 8.08
N VAL A 232 19.60 1.16 8.84
CA VAL A 232 19.45 2.57 8.46
C VAL A 232 20.39 2.94 7.32
N ARG A 233 19.83 3.53 6.27
CA ARG A 233 20.54 4.17 5.16
C ARG A 233 19.87 5.49 4.85
N VAL A 234 20.68 6.49 4.54
CA VAL A 234 20.21 7.82 4.19
C VAL A 234 20.89 8.21 2.88
N ILE A 235 20.11 8.66 1.90
CA ILE A 235 20.64 9.14 0.62
C ILE A 235 20.27 10.62 0.49
N TYR A 236 21.31 11.43 0.30
CA TYR A 236 21.17 12.85 0.04
C TYR A 236 21.04 13.06 -1.48
N SER A 237 19.91 13.61 -1.90
CA SER A 237 19.74 14.22 -3.23
C SER A 237 20.09 15.70 -3.16
N ARG A 238 20.06 16.39 -4.31
CA ARG A 238 20.34 17.85 -4.38
C ARG A 238 19.34 18.68 -3.57
N THR A 239 18.10 18.21 -3.43
CA THR A 239 16.99 18.96 -2.85
C THR A 239 16.34 18.27 -1.65
N TYR A 240 16.53 16.96 -1.48
CA TYR A 240 15.83 16.17 -0.46
C TYR A 240 16.73 15.10 0.14
N VAL A 241 16.35 14.66 1.35
CA VAL A 241 16.96 13.54 2.05
C VAL A 241 15.97 12.38 2.06
N TYR A 242 16.42 11.22 1.58
CA TYR A 242 15.62 10.00 1.56
C TYR A 242 16.10 9.00 2.60
N PHE A 243 15.17 8.36 3.28
CA PHE A 243 15.42 7.40 4.35
C PHE A 243 15.04 5.99 3.94
N TRP A 244 15.90 5.04 4.33
CA TRP A 244 15.61 3.61 4.35
C TRP A 244 15.99 3.08 5.73
N PHE A 245 15.08 2.39 6.39
CA PHE A 245 15.39 1.72 7.65
C PHE A 245 14.30 0.72 7.97
N ASP A 246 14.61 -0.18 8.87
CA ASP A 246 13.64 -1.10 9.43
C ASP A 246 13.56 -0.93 10.94
N VAL A 247 12.38 -1.16 11.47
CA VAL A 247 12.07 -1.21 12.89
C VAL A 247 11.51 -2.59 13.15
N GLY A 248 12.12 -3.31 14.08
CA GLY A 248 11.66 -4.65 14.45
C GLY A 248 12.32 -5.11 15.72
N HIS A 249 11.97 -6.31 16.16
CA HIS A 249 12.68 -6.97 17.25
C HIS A 249 14.12 -7.29 16.82
N LYS A 250 15.04 -7.23 17.80
CA LYS A 250 16.45 -7.63 17.64
C LYS A 250 16.61 -9.10 17.33
#